data_AF-A0A444XTY1-F1
#
_entry.id   AF-A0A444XTY1-F1
#
_cell.length_a   1.000
_cell.length_b   1.000
_cell.length_c   1.000
_cell.angle_alpha   90.00
_cell.angle_beta   90.00
_cell.angle_gamma   90.00
#
_symmetry.space_group_name_H-M   'P 1'
#
loop_
_entity.id
_entity.type
_entity.pdbx_description
1 polymer ?
#
loop_
_entity_poly.entity_id
_entity_poly.type
_entity_poly.pdbx_seq_one_letter_code
_entity_poly.pdbx_strand_id
1 'polypeptide(L)'
;MAVKAVNLGFQFPSSTPLSFGSSSPKLRKDRLVFRSSTVEQISFTESENSLIEALLGIQGRGRSSSPNQLNAVERAVQVLERLGGVPDPTKSNLIEGRWQLIFTTRPGTASPIQRTFVGVDFFSVFQEVYLQTNDPRVCNIVSFSDAIGELKVEAAASIQDGKRILFRFDRAAFSFRFLPFKVPYPVPFRLLGDEAKGWLDTTYLSHSGNLRISRGNKGTTFVLQKQTEPRQRLLTAVSSGRNVKEAIEELVSLTRNNGEKEPELEEGEWQMVWNSQTVTDSWIENAANGLMGKQIIGKNGRIKFVVDILLGLKFSMTGNFVKTGTKMYDVTMDDAAIIGGPFGYPMQMENKFTLELLYSDEKIRITRGYNEILFVHTRTDASRMN
;
A
#
# COMPACT_ATOMS: atom_id res chain seq x y z
N MET A 1 -6.52 -47.66 8.02
CA MET A 1 -5.08 -47.83 8.25
C MET A 1 -4.57 -46.62 9.01
N ALA A 2 -4.12 -46.83 10.24
CA ALA A 2 -3.65 -45.82 11.18
C ALA A 2 -2.12 -45.85 11.25
N VAL A 3 -1.47 -44.68 11.27
CA VAL A 3 -0.07 -44.49 11.69
C VAL A 3 0.00 -43.09 12.34
N LYS A 4 -0.17 -43.01 13.67
CA LYS A 4 0.87 -42.89 14.73
C LYS A 4 1.52 -41.49 14.82
N ALA A 5 1.00 -40.71 15.77
CA ALA A 5 1.66 -39.57 16.37
C ALA A 5 2.78 -40.05 17.32
N VAL A 6 3.96 -39.43 17.22
CA VAL A 6 5.09 -39.65 18.13
C VAL A 6 4.99 -38.66 19.28
N ASN A 7 4.83 -39.21 20.47
CA ASN A 7 4.76 -38.52 21.74
C ASN A 7 6.18 -38.49 22.33
N LEU A 8 6.79 -37.32 22.47
CA LEU A 8 8.08 -37.15 23.15
C LEU A 8 7.82 -36.47 24.49
N GLY A 9 7.68 -37.29 25.52
CA GLY A 9 7.63 -36.86 26.91
C GLY A 9 9.02 -36.50 27.41
N PHE A 10 9.16 -35.31 28.00
CA PHE A 10 10.29 -34.97 28.84
C PHE A 10 9.81 -34.76 30.28
N GLN A 11 10.28 -35.63 31.16
CA GLN A 11 10.17 -35.52 32.61
C GLN A 11 11.10 -34.41 33.11
N PHE A 12 10.59 -33.51 33.94
CA PHE A 12 11.40 -32.57 34.71
C PHE A 12 11.68 -33.15 36.10
N PRO A 13 12.93 -33.14 36.59
CA PRO A 13 13.22 -33.51 37.97
C PRO A 13 12.84 -32.37 38.93
N SER A 14 12.20 -32.76 40.02
CA SER A 14 11.84 -31.94 41.18
C SER A 14 13.07 -31.48 41.95
N SER A 15 13.18 -30.17 42.19
CA SER A 15 14.06 -29.60 43.20
C SER A 15 13.32 -28.52 44.01
N THR A 16 13.12 -28.84 45.29
CA THR A 16 12.77 -27.89 46.36
C THR A 16 13.87 -26.84 46.54
N PRO A 17 13.50 -25.60 46.88
CA PRO A 17 14.16 -25.00 48.04
C PRO A 17 13.25 -24.17 48.96
N LEU A 18 13.41 -24.43 50.25
CA LEU A 18 13.54 -23.49 51.37
C LEU A 18 12.74 -22.17 51.35
N SER A 19 11.85 -22.09 52.34
CA SER A 19 11.17 -20.89 52.82
C SER A 19 12.13 -19.88 53.45
N PHE A 20 12.09 -18.63 52.98
CA PHE A 20 12.43 -17.45 53.76
C PHE A 20 11.38 -16.36 53.51
N GLY A 21 10.93 -15.73 54.59
CA GLY A 21 9.74 -14.89 54.58
C GLY A 21 9.96 -13.43 54.23
N SER A 22 8.81 -12.76 54.28
CA SER A 22 8.58 -11.34 54.57
C SER A 22 8.41 -10.36 53.40
N SER A 23 7.31 -9.59 53.56
CA SER A 23 7.02 -8.26 53.02
C SER A 23 6.55 -8.14 51.56
N SER A 24 5.23 -8.03 51.42
CA SER A 24 4.54 -7.53 50.23
C SER A 24 4.73 -6.01 50.08
N PRO A 25 5.16 -5.49 48.92
CA PRO A 25 4.96 -4.10 48.57
C PRO A 25 3.67 -3.95 47.76
N LYS A 26 2.81 -3.02 48.19
CA LYS A 26 1.57 -2.63 47.53
C LYS A 26 1.85 -2.11 46.11
N LEU A 27 1.32 -2.79 45.10
CA LEU A 27 1.37 -2.37 43.70
C LEU A 27 0.48 -1.12 43.52
N ARG A 28 1.08 0.05 43.39
CA ARG A 28 0.40 1.26 42.94
C ARG A 28 -0.02 1.08 41.48
N LYS A 29 -1.31 1.26 41.23
CA LYS A 29 -1.92 1.24 39.90
C LYS A 29 -1.49 2.52 39.17
N ASP A 30 -0.32 2.49 38.52
CA ASP A 30 0.06 3.55 37.61
C ASP A 30 -0.87 3.49 36.40
N ARG A 31 -1.70 4.52 36.33
CA ARG A 31 -2.64 4.81 35.27
C ARG A 31 -1.81 5.05 34.01
N LEU A 32 -1.66 4.01 33.19
CA LEU A 32 -1.12 4.08 31.83
C LEU A 32 -1.98 5.09 31.06
N VAL A 33 -1.52 6.33 31.03
CA VAL A 33 -2.03 7.37 30.14
C VAL A 33 -1.63 6.93 28.75
N PHE A 34 -2.57 6.33 28.03
CA PHE A 34 -2.46 6.09 26.60
C PHE A 34 -2.34 7.47 25.96
N ARG A 35 -1.10 7.89 25.67
CA ARG A 35 -0.84 9.06 24.84
C ARG A 35 -1.43 8.75 23.49
N SER A 36 -2.61 9.30 23.21
CA SER A 36 -3.15 9.40 21.86
C SER A 36 -2.11 10.16 21.04
N SER A 37 -1.31 9.44 20.27
CA SER A 37 -0.47 10.03 19.23
C SER A 37 -1.41 10.66 18.22
N THR A 38 -1.58 11.98 18.33
CA THR A 38 -2.17 12.80 17.28
C THR A 38 -1.35 12.53 16.02
N VAL A 39 -1.93 11.82 15.05
CA VAL A 39 -1.33 11.68 13.72
C VAL A 39 -1.35 13.10 13.14
N GLU A 40 -0.20 13.77 13.10
CA GLU A 40 -0.08 15.04 12.38
C GLU A 40 -0.53 14.81 10.94
N GLN A 41 -1.56 15.55 10.52
CA GLN A 41 -2.00 15.51 9.13
C GLN A 41 -0.86 15.98 8.25
N ILE A 42 -0.44 15.10 7.34
CA ILE A 42 0.56 15.44 6.35
C ILE A 42 -0.08 16.42 5.38
N SER A 43 0.36 17.67 5.38
CA SER A 43 -0.08 18.65 4.40
C SER A 43 0.84 18.61 3.18
N PHE A 44 0.29 18.16 2.06
CA PHE A 44 0.93 18.26 0.74
C PHE A 44 0.38 19.47 -0.02
N THR A 45 1.24 20.12 -0.80
CA THR A 45 0.83 21.18 -1.74
C THR A 45 -0.01 20.58 -2.88
N GLU A 46 -0.74 21.43 -3.62
CA GLU A 46 -1.57 21.00 -4.75
C GLU A 46 -0.77 20.22 -5.82
N SER A 47 0.46 20.66 -6.13
CA SER A 47 1.34 19.97 -7.09
C SER A 47 1.87 18.65 -6.55
N GLU A 48 2.13 18.54 -5.25
CA GLU A 48 2.54 17.27 -4.63
C GLU A 48 1.38 16.28 -4.59
N ASN A 49 0.17 16.76 -4.25
CA ASN A 49 -1.06 15.99 -4.34
C ASN A 49 -1.29 15.49 -5.77
N SER A 50 -1.04 16.32 -6.79
CA SER A 50 -1.15 15.89 -8.20
C SER A 50 -0.23 14.71 -8.54
N LEU A 51 0.99 14.67 -8.00
CA LEU A 51 1.88 13.52 -8.14
C LEU A 51 1.35 12.31 -7.35
N ILE A 52 0.94 12.49 -6.10
CA ILE A 52 0.38 11.42 -5.25
C ILE A 52 -0.84 10.78 -5.94
N GLU A 53 -1.71 11.61 -6.51
CA GLU A 53 -2.86 11.20 -7.30
C GLU A 53 -2.46 10.39 -8.53
N ALA A 54 -1.45 10.82 -9.28
CA ALA A 54 -0.96 10.08 -10.44
C ALA A 54 -0.36 8.72 -10.05
N LEU A 55 0.09 8.56 -8.79
CA LEU A 55 0.63 7.32 -8.25
C LEU A 55 -0.46 6.36 -7.73
N LEU A 56 -1.67 6.83 -7.46
CA LEU A 56 -2.78 5.96 -7.03
C LEU A 56 -3.14 4.97 -8.15
N GLY A 57 -3.19 3.68 -7.80
CA GLY A 57 -3.46 2.60 -8.75
C GLY A 57 -2.24 2.12 -9.54
N ILE A 58 -1.04 2.67 -9.31
CA ILE A 58 0.19 2.11 -9.87
C ILE A 58 0.61 0.86 -9.09
N GLN A 59 0.68 -0.26 -9.79
CA GLN A 59 1.12 -1.55 -9.24
C GLN A 59 2.62 -1.80 -9.48
N GLY A 60 3.23 -2.58 -8.61
CA GLY A 60 4.63 -3.00 -8.68
C GLY A 60 5.62 -1.83 -8.62
N ARG A 61 5.23 -0.70 -8.00
CA ARG A 61 6.02 0.56 -7.97
C ARG A 61 6.46 1.02 -9.36
N GLY A 62 5.58 0.91 -10.36
CA GLY A 62 5.86 1.28 -11.74
C GLY A 62 6.16 0.10 -12.67
N ARG A 63 6.23 -1.14 -12.16
CA ARG A 63 6.51 -2.34 -12.98
C ARG A 63 5.40 -2.64 -13.98
N SER A 64 4.16 -2.53 -13.55
CA SER A 64 2.98 -2.92 -14.34
C SER A 64 2.22 -1.70 -14.88
N SER A 65 2.87 -0.54 -14.92
CA SER A 65 2.24 0.72 -15.34
C SER A 65 2.09 0.78 -16.86
N SER A 66 0.93 1.28 -17.31
CA SER A 66 0.72 1.60 -18.72
C SER A 66 1.54 2.83 -19.15
N PRO A 67 1.80 3.00 -20.47
CA PRO A 67 2.47 4.21 -20.97
C PRO A 67 1.78 5.51 -20.54
N ASN A 68 0.45 5.53 -20.48
CA ASN A 68 -0.32 6.69 -20.05
C ASN A 68 -0.10 7.02 -18.56
N GLN A 69 -0.05 5.99 -17.69
CA GLN A 69 0.26 6.17 -16.27
C GLN A 69 1.68 6.70 -16.08
N LEU A 70 2.66 6.12 -16.78
CA LEU A 70 4.05 6.59 -16.73
C LEU A 70 4.17 8.05 -17.18
N ASN A 71 3.48 8.43 -18.26
CA ASN A 71 3.46 9.81 -18.76
C ASN A 71 2.75 10.77 -17.80
N ALA A 72 1.73 10.34 -17.06
CA ALA A 72 1.07 11.16 -16.05
C ALA A 72 2.02 11.44 -14.86
N VAL A 73 2.70 10.40 -14.36
CA VAL A 73 3.69 10.53 -13.29
C VAL A 73 4.87 11.40 -13.71
N GLU A 74 5.44 11.17 -14.89
CA GLU A 74 6.60 11.97 -15.36
C GLU A 74 6.23 13.45 -15.53
N ARG A 75 5.02 13.77 -16.03
CA ARG A 75 4.54 15.16 -16.10
C ARG A 75 4.44 15.80 -14.71
N ALA A 76 3.86 15.10 -13.73
CA ALA A 76 3.75 15.61 -12.36
C ALA A 76 5.13 15.80 -11.70
N VAL A 77 6.06 14.86 -11.92
CA VAL A 77 7.46 14.98 -11.48
C VAL A 77 8.11 16.22 -12.08
N GLN A 78 7.99 16.45 -13.39
CA GLN A 78 8.58 17.62 -14.06
C GLN A 78 8.03 18.96 -13.56
N VAL A 79 6.74 19.01 -13.21
CA VAL A 79 6.13 20.20 -12.60
C VAL A 79 6.80 20.50 -11.26
N LEU A 80 6.95 19.50 -10.38
CA LEU A 80 7.62 19.67 -9.08
C LEU A 80 9.09 20.05 -9.22
N GLU A 81 9.83 19.40 -10.12
CA GLU A 81 11.23 19.74 -10.40
C GLU A 81 11.40 21.18 -10.91
N ARG A 82 10.41 21.71 -11.65
CA ARG A 82 10.41 23.10 -12.13
C ARG A 82 10.03 24.11 -11.05
N LEU A 83 9.04 23.79 -10.22
CA LEU A 83 8.63 24.66 -9.10
C LEU A 83 9.75 24.80 -8.06
N GLY A 84 10.58 23.76 -7.92
CA GLY A 84 11.66 23.73 -6.96
C GLY A 84 11.18 23.34 -5.56
N GLY A 85 11.99 22.54 -4.87
CA GLY A 85 11.78 22.20 -3.46
C GLY A 85 12.74 22.98 -2.57
N VAL A 86 13.08 22.37 -1.43
CA VAL A 86 14.11 22.87 -0.52
C VAL A 86 15.43 23.10 -1.27
N PRO A 87 16.06 24.29 -1.17
CA PRO A 87 17.36 24.55 -1.77
C PRO A 87 18.45 23.72 -1.08
N ASP A 88 19.46 23.28 -1.84
CA ASP A 88 20.54 22.39 -1.37
C ASP A 88 20.03 21.21 -0.51
N PRO A 89 19.14 20.35 -1.05
CA PRO A 89 18.50 19.29 -0.28
C PRO A 89 19.48 18.34 0.43
N THR A 90 20.70 18.14 -0.11
CA THR A 90 21.72 17.29 0.54
C THR A 90 22.25 17.85 1.86
N LYS A 91 22.12 19.17 2.09
CA LYS A 91 22.52 19.84 3.34
C LYS A 91 21.35 20.04 4.32
N SER A 92 20.12 19.73 3.91
CA SER A 92 18.94 19.90 4.74
C SER A 92 18.74 18.72 5.68
N ASN A 93 18.36 18.98 6.93
CA ASN A 93 17.94 17.93 7.88
C ASN A 93 16.71 17.15 7.39
N LEU A 94 15.93 17.74 6.47
CA LEU A 94 14.75 17.09 5.92
C LEU A 94 15.09 15.88 5.03
N ILE A 95 16.31 15.75 4.51
CA ILE A 95 16.71 14.58 3.71
C ILE A 95 16.99 13.34 4.57
N GLU A 96 17.33 13.54 5.85
CA GLU A 96 17.76 12.50 6.78
C GLU A 96 16.62 11.55 7.13
N GLY A 97 16.89 10.26 7.28
CA GLY A 97 15.95 9.27 7.77
C GLY A 97 15.49 8.25 6.73
N ARG A 98 14.41 7.54 7.06
CA ARG A 98 13.88 6.40 6.28
C ARG A 98 12.78 6.85 5.32
N TRP A 99 12.96 6.55 4.05
CA TRP A 99 12.06 6.88 2.96
C TRP A 99 11.48 5.62 2.34
N GLN A 100 10.16 5.50 2.24
CA GLN A 100 9.51 4.44 1.49
C GLN A 100 9.52 4.75 -0.01
N LEU A 101 9.95 3.80 -0.83
CA LEU A 101 9.89 3.90 -2.28
C LEU A 101 8.46 3.66 -2.76
N ILE A 102 7.85 4.70 -3.34
CA ILE A 102 6.47 4.67 -3.85
C ILE A 102 6.47 4.33 -5.34
N PHE A 103 7.42 4.88 -6.09
CA PHE A 103 7.53 4.65 -7.53
C PHE A 103 8.97 4.66 -7.99
N THR A 104 9.27 3.80 -8.97
CA THR A 104 10.54 3.82 -9.68
C THR A 104 10.37 3.52 -11.16
N THR A 105 11.07 4.25 -12.03
CA THR A 105 11.21 3.80 -13.42
C THR A 105 12.19 2.62 -13.50
N ARG A 106 12.16 1.88 -14.60
CA ARG A 106 13.07 0.74 -14.85
C ARG A 106 13.72 0.88 -16.22
N PRO A 107 14.78 1.67 -16.33
CA PRO A 107 15.60 1.62 -17.53
C PRO A 107 16.15 0.20 -17.69
N GLY A 108 16.41 -0.25 -18.93
CA GLY A 108 16.91 -1.61 -19.22
C GLY A 108 18.21 -1.99 -18.51
N THR A 109 18.90 -1.02 -17.89
CA THR A 109 20.13 -1.16 -17.11
C THR A 109 19.91 -1.37 -15.61
N ALA A 110 18.66 -1.46 -15.13
CA ALA A 110 18.32 -1.65 -13.72
C ALA A 110 18.96 -2.92 -13.13
N SER A 111 19.45 -2.86 -11.89
CA SER A 111 20.16 -3.97 -11.24
C SER A 111 19.27 -5.22 -11.04
N PRO A 112 19.84 -6.43 -10.90
CA PRO A 112 19.08 -7.65 -10.61
C PRO A 112 18.16 -7.51 -9.39
N ILE A 113 18.60 -6.83 -8.32
CA ILE A 113 17.77 -6.59 -7.12
C ILE A 113 16.55 -5.72 -7.47
N GLN A 114 16.72 -4.68 -8.29
CA GLN A 114 15.60 -3.86 -8.77
C GLN A 114 14.63 -4.64 -9.67
N ARG A 115 15.14 -5.58 -10.47
CA ARG A 115 14.31 -6.44 -11.32
C ARG A 115 13.53 -7.48 -10.52
N THR A 116 14.17 -8.11 -9.54
CA THR A 116 13.62 -9.24 -8.78
C THR A 116 12.72 -8.81 -7.63
N PHE A 117 13.12 -7.81 -6.82
CA PHE A 117 12.47 -7.53 -5.53
C PHE A 117 11.66 -6.23 -5.51
N VAL A 118 12.12 -5.19 -6.22
CA VAL A 118 11.47 -3.87 -6.18
C VAL A 118 10.14 -3.83 -6.92
N GLY A 119 9.78 -4.89 -7.66
CA GLY A 119 8.53 -4.97 -8.43
C GLY A 119 7.50 -5.93 -7.91
N VAL A 120 7.70 -6.44 -6.70
CA VAL A 120 6.78 -7.35 -6.04
C VAL A 120 6.03 -6.54 -5.00
N ASP A 121 4.72 -6.35 -5.18
CA ASP A 121 3.92 -5.47 -4.31
C ASP A 121 3.91 -5.92 -2.84
N PHE A 122 4.13 -7.21 -2.61
CA PHE A 122 4.22 -7.81 -1.28
C PHE A 122 5.41 -7.29 -0.44
N PHE A 123 6.47 -6.75 -1.05
CA PHE A 123 7.62 -6.22 -0.33
C PHE A 123 7.60 -4.71 -0.26
N SER A 124 7.77 -4.16 0.94
CA SER A 124 8.01 -2.73 1.13
C SER A 124 9.48 -2.43 0.87
N VAL A 125 9.76 -1.42 0.04
CA VAL A 125 11.13 -1.00 -0.28
C VAL A 125 11.38 0.34 0.36
N PHE A 126 12.50 0.49 1.05
CA PHE A 126 12.90 1.72 1.70
C PHE A 126 14.30 2.14 1.29
N GLN A 127 14.57 3.43 1.42
CA GLN A 127 15.89 4.00 1.36
C GLN A 127 16.12 4.83 2.62
N GLU A 128 17.13 4.49 3.39
CA GLU A 128 17.62 5.34 4.48
C GLU A 128 18.73 6.23 3.94
N VAL A 129 18.67 7.51 4.27
CA VAL A 129 19.72 8.48 3.92
C VAL A 129 20.15 9.17 5.19
N TYR A 130 21.44 9.05 5.50
CA TYR A 130 22.07 9.75 6.61
C TYR A 130 23.37 10.40 6.15
N LEU A 131 23.37 11.71 5.91
CA LEU A 131 24.51 12.44 5.34
C LEU A 131 25.27 13.25 6.39
N GLN A 132 24.59 13.65 7.46
CA GLN A 132 25.13 14.50 8.52
C GLN A 132 25.62 13.70 9.73
N THR A 133 26.37 12.63 9.48
CA THR A 133 26.93 11.76 10.54
C THR A 133 28.42 11.51 10.31
N ASN A 134 29.10 10.90 11.28
CA ASN A 134 30.51 10.53 11.13
C ASN A 134 30.75 9.38 10.12
N ASP A 135 29.70 8.64 9.75
CA ASP A 135 29.72 7.60 8.72
C ASP A 135 28.52 7.79 7.78
N PRO A 136 28.57 8.77 6.86
CA PRO A 136 27.46 9.06 5.97
C PRO A 136 27.08 7.85 5.12
N ARG A 137 25.79 7.51 5.06
CA ARG A 137 25.30 6.32 4.38
C ARG A 137 24.01 6.53 3.60
N VAL A 138 23.90 5.81 2.50
CA VAL A 138 22.64 5.53 1.81
C VAL A 138 22.40 4.03 1.86
N CYS A 139 21.29 3.60 2.47
CA CYS A 139 20.96 2.19 2.62
C CYS A 139 19.67 1.87 1.89
N ASN A 140 19.67 0.86 1.02
CA ASN A 140 18.46 0.33 0.41
C ASN A 140 18.00 -0.89 1.20
N ILE A 141 16.72 -0.92 1.55
CA ILE A 141 16.12 -1.97 2.39
C ILE A 141 14.95 -2.57 1.64
N VAL A 142 14.94 -3.90 1.50
CA VAL A 142 13.77 -4.67 1.07
C VAL A 142 13.21 -5.36 2.30
N SER A 143 12.04 -4.92 2.77
CA SER A 143 11.32 -5.55 3.87
C SER A 143 10.41 -6.65 3.34
N PHE A 144 10.61 -7.87 3.82
CA PHE A 144 9.80 -9.03 3.44
C PHE A 144 8.46 -9.06 4.19
N SER A 145 8.49 -8.63 5.45
CA SER A 145 7.37 -8.30 6.35
C SER A 145 7.91 -8.14 7.77
N ASP A 146 7.09 -7.60 8.68
CA ASP A 146 7.44 -7.48 10.10
C ASP A 146 7.69 -8.83 10.78
N ALA A 147 7.08 -9.91 10.28
CA ALA A 147 7.25 -11.26 10.82
C ALA A 147 8.49 -11.99 10.26
N ILE A 148 8.93 -11.68 9.03
CA ILE A 148 10.02 -12.39 8.36
C ILE A 148 11.35 -11.66 8.58
N GLY A 149 11.40 -10.37 8.29
CA GLY A 149 12.64 -9.59 8.30
C GLY A 149 12.90 -8.81 7.02
N GLU A 150 14.16 -8.53 6.73
CA GLU A 150 14.59 -7.62 5.65
C GLU A 150 15.97 -7.97 5.07
N LEU A 151 16.21 -7.53 3.83
CA LEU A 151 17.54 -7.39 3.23
C LEU A 151 17.93 -5.91 3.26
N LYS A 152 19.06 -5.59 3.91
CA LYS A 152 19.64 -4.24 3.91
C LYS A 152 20.94 -4.23 3.13
N VAL A 153 21.05 -3.32 2.18
CA VAL A 153 22.24 -3.06 1.36
C VAL A 153 22.70 -1.64 1.66
N GLU A 154 23.90 -1.49 2.19
CA GLU A 154 24.44 -0.23 2.68
C GLU A 154 25.55 0.28 1.76
N ALA A 155 25.56 1.60 1.57
CA ALA A 155 26.61 2.29 0.83
C ALA A 155 27.16 3.44 1.65
N ALA A 156 28.49 3.52 1.74
CA ALA A 156 29.16 4.73 2.20
C ALA A 156 28.85 5.86 1.21
N ALA A 157 28.53 7.04 1.74
CA ALA A 157 28.04 8.17 0.96
C ALA A 157 28.91 9.43 1.16
N SER A 158 28.86 10.34 0.20
CA SER A 158 29.45 11.68 0.30
C SER A 158 28.67 12.67 -0.53
N ILE A 159 28.55 13.90 -0.04
CA ILE A 159 27.91 15.00 -0.77
C ILE A 159 28.90 15.53 -1.82
N GLN A 160 28.51 15.55 -3.09
CA GLN A 160 29.29 16.21 -4.15
C GLN A 160 28.88 17.67 -4.32
N ASP A 161 27.57 17.94 -4.32
CA ASP A 161 27.01 19.28 -4.42
C ASP A 161 25.64 19.35 -3.70
N GLY A 162 24.94 20.48 -3.84
CA GLY A 162 23.64 20.71 -3.18
C GLY A 162 22.56 19.66 -3.51
N LYS A 163 22.69 18.91 -4.60
CA LYS A 163 21.71 17.89 -5.03
C LYS A 163 22.30 16.48 -5.07
N ARG A 164 23.58 16.34 -5.40
CA ARG A 164 24.21 15.05 -5.72
C ARG A 164 24.84 14.37 -4.51
N ILE A 165 24.41 13.13 -4.29
CA ILE A 165 24.99 12.18 -3.33
C ILE A 165 25.75 11.12 -4.12
N LEU A 166 27.05 11.01 -3.90
CA LEU A 166 27.86 9.89 -4.36
C LEU A 166 27.74 8.76 -3.34
N PHE A 167 27.67 7.52 -3.80
CA PHE A 167 27.64 6.36 -2.92
C PHE A 167 28.46 5.20 -3.47
N ARG A 168 28.94 4.34 -2.57
CA ARG A 168 29.59 3.08 -2.90
C ARG A 168 29.11 1.97 -1.96
N PHE A 169 28.46 0.96 -2.52
CA PHE A 169 28.00 -0.20 -1.76
C PHE A 169 29.19 -0.93 -1.13
N ASP A 170 29.10 -1.20 0.17
CA ASP A 170 30.18 -1.83 0.93
C ASP A 170 29.72 -2.96 1.86
N ARG A 171 28.41 -3.03 2.18
CA ARG A 171 27.84 -4.04 3.08
C ARG A 171 26.46 -4.46 2.60
N ALA A 172 26.10 -5.71 2.84
CA ALA A 172 24.72 -6.14 2.78
C ALA A 172 24.50 -7.36 3.68
N ALA A 173 23.32 -7.43 4.28
CA ALA A 173 22.94 -8.54 5.14
C ALA A 173 21.42 -8.74 5.17
N PHE A 174 21.01 -9.99 5.31
CA PHE A 174 19.66 -10.35 5.71
C PHE A 174 19.56 -10.28 7.24
N SER A 175 18.50 -9.65 7.72
CA SER A 175 18.09 -9.68 9.12
C SER A 175 16.77 -10.43 9.18
N PHE A 176 16.77 -11.63 9.75
CA PHE A 176 15.57 -12.44 9.92
C PHE A 176 15.07 -12.35 11.36
N ARG A 177 13.77 -12.16 11.56
CA ARG A 177 13.19 -11.97 12.91
C ARG A 177 13.25 -13.23 13.77
N PHE A 178 13.29 -14.39 13.13
CA PHE A 178 13.41 -15.69 13.78
C PHE A 178 14.86 -16.11 14.06
N LEU A 179 15.87 -15.31 13.68
CA LEU A 179 17.28 -15.58 13.97
C LEU A 179 17.88 -14.50 14.88
N PRO A 180 18.76 -14.87 15.83
CA PRO A 180 19.43 -13.90 16.70
C PRO A 180 20.62 -13.20 16.04
N PHE A 181 20.97 -13.55 14.80
CA PHE A 181 22.10 -12.98 14.06
C PHE A 181 21.73 -12.60 12.62
N LYS A 182 22.52 -11.71 12.03
CA LYS A 182 22.39 -11.31 10.62
C LYS A 182 23.13 -12.29 9.71
N VAL A 183 22.53 -12.64 8.57
CA VAL A 183 23.15 -13.48 7.55
C VAL A 183 23.78 -12.57 6.49
N PRO A 184 25.10 -12.60 6.28
CA PRO A 184 25.75 -11.74 5.28
C PRO A 184 25.23 -12.07 3.86
N TYR A 185 24.98 -11.04 3.06
CA TYR A 185 24.62 -11.24 1.65
C TYR A 185 25.87 -11.67 0.87
N PRO A 186 25.81 -12.74 0.06
CA PRO A 186 27.00 -13.34 -0.57
C PRO A 186 27.46 -12.55 -1.81
N VAL A 187 27.66 -11.24 -1.67
CA VAL A 187 28.21 -10.37 -2.71
C VAL A 187 29.52 -9.75 -2.24
N PRO A 188 30.65 -10.03 -2.92
CA PRO A 188 31.93 -9.46 -2.56
C PRO A 188 32.04 -8.04 -3.13
N PHE A 189 31.45 -7.05 -2.44
CA PHE A 189 31.44 -5.65 -2.91
C PHE A 189 32.82 -5.09 -3.26
N ARG A 190 33.88 -5.59 -2.60
CA ARG A 190 35.27 -5.20 -2.89
C ARG A 190 35.74 -5.61 -4.29
N LEU A 191 35.16 -6.66 -4.89
CA LEU A 191 35.49 -7.15 -6.22
C LEU A 191 34.67 -6.47 -7.32
N LEU A 192 33.60 -5.73 -6.97
CA LEU A 192 32.73 -5.05 -7.94
C LEU A 192 33.32 -3.74 -8.49
N GLY A 193 34.41 -3.24 -7.91
CA GLY A 193 35.10 -2.04 -8.39
C GLY A 193 34.15 -0.85 -8.59
N ASP A 194 34.08 -0.35 -9.81
CA ASP A 194 33.23 0.79 -10.18
C ASP A 194 31.74 0.44 -10.27
N GLU A 195 31.36 -0.85 -10.40
CA GLU A 195 29.95 -1.26 -10.44
C GLU A 195 29.24 -1.06 -9.10
N ALA A 196 29.99 -1.03 -7.99
CA ALA A 196 29.47 -0.72 -6.66
C ALA A 196 29.25 0.78 -6.44
N LYS A 197 29.76 1.64 -7.34
CA LYS A 197 29.64 3.09 -7.25
C LYS A 197 28.39 3.58 -7.99
N GLY A 198 27.82 4.66 -7.48
CA GLY A 198 26.73 5.35 -8.16
C GLY A 198 26.52 6.74 -7.59
N TRP A 199 25.52 7.42 -8.15
CA TRP A 199 25.08 8.71 -7.66
C TRP A 199 23.55 8.80 -7.66
N LEU A 200 23.04 9.63 -6.75
CA LEU A 200 21.65 10.05 -6.66
C LEU A 200 21.61 11.57 -6.65
N ASP A 201 20.87 12.16 -7.59
CA ASP A 201 20.51 13.57 -7.55
C ASP A 201 19.17 13.72 -6.87
N THR A 202 19.10 14.43 -5.75
CA THR A 202 17.83 14.84 -5.16
C THR A 202 17.34 16.07 -5.91
N THR A 203 16.44 15.85 -6.87
CA THR A 203 15.92 16.90 -7.76
C THR A 203 14.76 17.67 -7.16
N TYR A 204 14.04 17.05 -6.22
CA TYR A 204 13.00 17.69 -5.42
C TYR A 204 12.99 17.12 -4.00
N LEU A 205 12.91 18.01 -3.02
CA LEU A 205 12.64 17.68 -1.62
C LEU A 205 11.54 18.63 -1.15
N SER A 206 10.41 18.07 -0.74
CA SER A 206 9.29 18.82 -0.17
C SER A 206 9.72 19.64 1.05
N HIS A 207 9.09 20.80 1.24
CA HIS A 207 9.33 21.66 2.41
C HIS A 207 8.87 21.02 3.72
N SER A 208 7.89 20.10 3.65
CA SER A 208 7.48 19.27 4.79
C SER A 208 8.46 18.13 5.08
N GLY A 209 9.35 17.80 4.14
CA GLY A 209 10.27 16.66 4.24
C GLY A 209 9.58 15.29 4.08
N ASN A 210 8.35 15.24 3.59
CA ASN A 210 7.58 14.00 3.44
C ASN A 210 7.57 13.40 2.04
N LEU A 211 7.90 14.18 0.99
CA LEU A 211 8.07 13.73 -0.39
C LEU A 211 9.47 14.09 -0.90
N ARG A 212 10.10 13.15 -1.62
CA ARG A 212 11.39 13.34 -2.28
C ARG A 212 11.41 12.67 -3.65
N ILE A 213 11.97 13.37 -4.63
CA ILE A 213 12.24 12.84 -5.96
C ILE A 213 13.76 12.77 -6.13
N SER A 214 14.24 11.62 -6.59
CA SER A 214 15.64 11.42 -6.91
C SER A 214 15.84 10.84 -8.30
N ARG A 215 16.88 11.27 -9.00
CA ARG A 215 17.34 10.69 -10.26
C ARG A 215 18.63 9.92 -10.02
N GLY A 216 18.69 8.66 -10.44
CA GLY A 216 19.87 7.81 -10.30
C GLY A 216 20.75 7.79 -11.55
N ASN A 217 22.00 7.37 -11.37
CA ASN A 217 23.04 7.29 -12.42
C ASN A 217 22.68 6.51 -13.69
N LYS A 218 21.63 5.69 -13.65
CA LYS A 218 21.12 4.91 -14.79
C LYS A 218 19.91 5.54 -15.48
N GLY A 219 19.58 6.80 -15.19
CA GLY A 219 18.37 7.46 -15.66
C GLY A 219 17.10 6.98 -14.94
N THR A 220 17.26 6.42 -13.73
CA THR A 220 16.12 5.94 -12.93
C THR A 220 15.52 7.08 -12.13
N THR A 221 14.21 7.28 -12.20
CA THR A 221 13.46 8.19 -11.34
C THR A 221 12.96 7.42 -10.14
N PHE A 222 13.16 7.96 -8.93
CA PHE A 222 12.61 7.44 -7.69
C PHE A 222 11.70 8.50 -7.07
N VAL A 223 10.48 8.12 -6.73
CA VAL A 223 9.60 8.92 -5.88
C VAL A 223 9.49 8.22 -4.54
N LEU A 224 9.88 8.92 -3.47
CA LEU A 224 9.90 8.38 -2.12
C LEU A 224 9.12 9.26 -1.15
N GLN A 225 8.54 8.63 -0.13
CA GLN A 225 7.83 9.34 0.95
C GLN A 225 8.31 8.86 2.33
N LYS A 226 8.46 9.77 3.30
CA LYS A 226 8.74 9.37 4.70
C LYS A 226 7.49 8.86 5.38
N GLN A 227 6.40 9.59 5.20
CA GLN A 227 5.08 9.22 5.64
C GLN A 227 4.20 9.13 4.41
N THR A 228 3.50 8.02 4.26
CA THR A 228 2.59 7.80 3.12
C THR A 228 1.24 8.46 3.37
N GLU A 229 0.48 8.69 2.31
CA GLU A 229 -0.93 9.09 2.48
C GLU A 229 -1.80 7.89 2.91
N PRO A 230 -2.85 8.08 3.73
CA PRO A 230 -3.75 7.01 4.16
C PRO A 230 -4.32 6.18 3.00
N ARG A 231 -4.68 6.84 1.89
CA ARG A 231 -5.15 6.17 0.66
C ARG A 231 -4.11 5.23 0.06
N GLN A 232 -2.85 5.65 0.03
CA GLN A 232 -1.74 4.82 -0.47
C GLN A 232 -1.47 3.64 0.46
N ARG A 233 -1.58 3.84 1.79
CA ARG A 233 -1.50 2.73 2.76
C ARG A 233 -2.58 1.70 2.52
N LEU A 234 -3.82 2.13 2.31
CA LEU A 234 -4.93 1.23 1.98
C LEU A 234 -4.66 0.42 0.72
N LEU A 235 -4.26 1.05 -0.38
CA LEU A 235 -3.98 0.33 -1.63
C LEU A 235 -2.79 -0.64 -1.48
N THR A 236 -1.80 -0.30 -0.66
CA THR A 236 -0.68 -1.20 -0.33
C THR A 236 -1.13 -2.38 0.53
N ALA A 237 -2.01 -2.14 1.50
CA ALA A 237 -2.61 -3.19 2.31
C ALA A 237 -3.40 -4.16 1.43
N VAL A 238 -4.24 -3.63 0.53
CA VAL A 238 -5.01 -4.41 -0.45
C VAL A 238 -4.11 -5.26 -1.33
N SER A 239 -3.07 -4.68 -1.94
CA SER A 239 -2.19 -5.42 -2.86
C SER A 239 -1.34 -6.48 -2.15
N SER A 240 -0.98 -6.25 -0.89
CA SER A 240 -0.26 -7.24 -0.06
C SER A 240 -1.17 -8.28 0.60
N GLY A 241 -2.49 -8.04 0.62
CA GLY A 241 -3.47 -8.89 1.29
C GLY A 241 -3.37 -8.87 2.82
N ARG A 242 -2.76 -7.83 3.41
CA ARG A 242 -2.49 -7.75 4.86
C ARG A 242 -2.94 -6.41 5.43
N ASN A 243 -3.39 -6.44 6.68
CA ASN A 243 -3.76 -5.26 7.47
C ASN A 243 -4.77 -4.33 6.77
N VAL A 244 -5.64 -4.89 5.91
CA VAL A 244 -6.57 -4.09 5.09
C VAL A 244 -7.64 -3.43 5.94
N LYS A 245 -8.15 -4.14 6.96
CA LYS A 245 -9.19 -3.61 7.85
C LYS A 245 -8.67 -2.43 8.65
N GLU A 246 -7.45 -2.54 9.18
CA GLU A 246 -6.77 -1.50 9.93
C GLU A 246 -6.54 -0.25 9.06
N ALA A 247 -6.13 -0.44 7.80
CA ALA A 247 -5.97 0.67 6.85
C ALA A 247 -7.31 1.33 6.46
N ILE A 248 -8.40 0.56 6.37
CA ILE A 248 -9.76 1.09 6.16
C ILE A 248 -10.18 1.92 7.37
N GLU A 249 -10.02 1.39 8.59
CA GLU A 249 -10.39 2.07 9.84
C GLU A 249 -9.64 3.39 10.00
N GLU A 250 -8.33 3.39 9.72
CA GLU A 250 -7.50 4.59 9.72
C GLU A 250 -8.06 5.64 8.75
N LEU A 251 -8.24 5.30 7.46
CA LEU A 251 -8.72 6.24 6.44
C LEU A 251 -10.11 6.79 6.78
N VAL A 252 -11.06 5.92 7.14
CA VAL A 252 -12.44 6.33 7.48
C VAL A 252 -12.47 7.23 8.72
N SER A 253 -11.60 6.99 9.70
CA SER A 253 -11.53 7.81 10.91
C SER A 253 -11.02 9.23 10.64
N LEU A 254 -10.05 9.38 9.74
CA LEU A 254 -9.48 10.68 9.37
C LEU A 254 -10.48 11.54 8.62
N THR A 255 -11.22 10.96 7.67
CA THR A 255 -12.25 11.68 6.91
C THR A 255 -13.40 12.17 7.78
N ARG A 256 -13.78 11.40 8.81
CA ARG A 256 -14.84 11.80 9.76
C ARG A 256 -14.49 13.08 10.53
N ASN A 257 -13.21 13.29 10.80
CA ASN A 257 -12.75 14.42 11.62
C ASN A 257 -12.57 15.72 10.81
N ASN A 258 -12.54 15.65 9.47
CA ASN A 258 -12.27 16.79 8.59
C ASN A 258 -13.52 17.58 8.15
N GLY A 259 -14.73 17.17 8.55
CA GLY A 259 -15.96 17.88 8.17
C GLY A 259 -16.25 17.87 6.67
N GLU A 260 -15.69 16.91 5.93
CA GLU A 260 -15.90 16.76 4.49
C GLU A 260 -17.39 16.49 4.17
N LYS A 261 -17.82 16.91 2.99
CA LYS A 261 -19.17 16.69 2.46
C LYS A 261 -19.51 15.21 2.55
N GLU A 262 -20.74 14.90 2.98
CA GLU A 262 -21.17 13.50 3.10
C GLU A 262 -20.97 12.77 1.76
N PRO A 263 -20.33 11.58 1.77
CA PRO A 263 -20.02 10.87 0.54
C PRO A 263 -21.32 10.43 -0.14
N GLU A 264 -21.35 10.51 -1.46
CA GLU A 264 -22.45 10.02 -2.29
C GLU A 264 -21.97 8.89 -3.19
N LEU A 265 -22.89 7.99 -3.55
CA LEU A 265 -22.62 6.91 -4.48
C LEU A 265 -22.41 7.49 -5.89
N GLU A 266 -21.16 7.81 -6.23
CA GLU A 266 -20.83 8.45 -7.50
C GLU A 266 -21.04 7.54 -8.72
N GLU A 267 -21.60 8.13 -9.78
CA GLU A 267 -21.66 7.54 -11.11
C GLU A 267 -20.25 7.18 -11.61
N GLY A 268 -20.14 5.99 -12.21
CA GLY A 268 -18.89 5.51 -12.78
C GLY A 268 -18.77 4.00 -12.74
N GLU A 269 -17.63 3.52 -13.22
CA GLU A 269 -17.27 2.10 -13.19
C GLU A 269 -16.26 1.87 -12.06
N TRP A 270 -16.58 0.92 -11.18
CA TRP A 270 -15.83 0.67 -9.97
C TRP A 270 -15.43 -0.80 -9.90
N GLN A 271 -14.14 -1.08 -10.02
CA GLN A 271 -13.61 -2.43 -9.91
C GLN A 271 -13.41 -2.78 -8.44
N MET A 272 -13.98 -3.89 -7.97
CA MET A 272 -13.63 -4.41 -6.66
C MET A 272 -12.18 -4.89 -6.66
N VAL A 273 -11.42 -4.44 -5.67
CA VAL A 273 -10.02 -4.85 -5.46
C VAL A 273 -9.83 -5.65 -4.19
N TRP A 274 -10.77 -5.57 -3.23
CA TRP A 274 -10.74 -6.36 -2.00
C TRP A 274 -12.12 -6.44 -1.33
N ASN A 275 -12.37 -7.54 -0.60
CA ASN A 275 -13.47 -7.64 0.35
C ASN A 275 -13.04 -8.39 1.62
N SER A 276 -13.77 -8.22 2.72
CA SER A 276 -13.39 -8.79 4.02
C SER A 276 -13.82 -10.24 4.26
N GLN A 277 -14.48 -10.88 3.30
CA GLN A 277 -14.99 -12.23 3.46
C GLN A 277 -13.90 -13.26 3.12
N THR A 278 -13.87 -14.36 3.86
CA THR A 278 -13.18 -15.57 3.46
C THR A 278 -14.12 -16.37 2.55
N VAL A 279 -13.76 -16.48 1.27
CA VAL A 279 -14.54 -17.08 0.16
C VAL A 279 -15.45 -18.24 0.58
N THR A 280 -16.73 -18.17 0.22
CA THR A 280 -17.69 -19.30 0.22
C THR A 280 -17.63 -20.04 -1.12
N ASP A 281 -18.07 -21.30 -1.17
CA ASP A 281 -17.98 -22.15 -2.36
C ASP A 281 -18.91 -21.72 -3.53
N SER A 282 -19.86 -20.80 -3.33
CA SER A 282 -20.83 -20.37 -4.35
C SER A 282 -20.42 -19.05 -5.02
N TRP A 283 -19.73 -19.13 -6.15
CA TRP A 283 -19.31 -17.94 -6.90
C TRP A 283 -20.49 -17.11 -7.45
N ILE A 284 -21.63 -17.73 -7.76
CA ILE A 284 -22.84 -17.04 -8.26
C ILE A 284 -23.46 -16.18 -7.17
N GLU A 285 -23.60 -16.71 -5.96
CA GLU A 285 -24.05 -15.93 -4.80
C GLU A 285 -23.08 -14.79 -4.49
N ASN A 286 -21.78 -15.04 -4.58
CA ASN A 286 -20.77 -14.00 -4.41
C ASN A 286 -20.90 -12.91 -5.49
N ALA A 287 -21.15 -13.26 -6.74
CA ALA A 287 -21.41 -12.31 -7.81
C ALA A 287 -22.70 -11.49 -7.58
N ALA A 288 -23.79 -12.14 -7.18
CA ALA A 288 -25.10 -11.52 -6.95
C ALA A 288 -25.11 -10.59 -5.72
N ASN A 289 -24.31 -10.89 -4.71
CA ASN A 289 -24.08 -10.05 -3.54
C ASN A 289 -23.03 -8.95 -3.78
N GLY A 290 -22.52 -8.83 -5.02
CA GLY A 290 -21.50 -7.85 -5.37
C GLY A 290 -20.19 -8.07 -4.64
N LEU A 291 -19.85 -9.31 -4.26
CA LEU A 291 -18.62 -9.73 -3.57
C LEU A 291 -17.45 -9.97 -4.54
N MET A 292 -17.64 -9.66 -5.82
CA MET A 292 -16.63 -9.84 -6.87
C MET A 292 -16.95 -8.97 -8.09
N GLY A 293 -15.93 -8.74 -8.91
CA GLY A 293 -16.09 -8.10 -10.21
C GLY A 293 -16.24 -6.57 -10.14
N LYS A 294 -16.91 -6.03 -11.15
CA LYS A 294 -17.11 -4.60 -11.39
C LYS A 294 -18.52 -4.20 -10.96
N GLN A 295 -18.60 -3.07 -10.27
CA GLN A 295 -19.83 -2.37 -9.94
C GLN A 295 -19.94 -1.11 -10.79
N ILE A 296 -21.03 -0.98 -11.54
CA ILE A 296 -21.31 0.19 -12.39
C ILE A 296 -22.46 0.95 -11.76
N ILE A 297 -22.21 2.20 -11.38
CA ILE A 297 -23.23 3.12 -10.87
C ILE A 297 -23.68 3.98 -12.04
N GLY A 298 -24.94 3.82 -12.42
CA GLY A 298 -25.60 4.54 -13.50
C GLY A 298 -26.48 5.67 -13.00
N LYS A 299 -26.95 6.48 -13.95
CA LYS A 299 -27.89 7.57 -13.70
C LYS A 299 -29.19 7.05 -13.07
N ASN A 300 -29.88 7.94 -12.35
CA ASN A 300 -31.22 7.72 -11.80
C ASN A 300 -31.33 6.51 -10.87
N GLY A 301 -30.31 6.27 -10.04
CA GLY A 301 -30.36 5.19 -9.05
C GLY A 301 -30.16 3.78 -9.62
N ARG A 302 -29.56 3.63 -10.80
CA ARG A 302 -29.27 2.31 -11.38
C ARG A 302 -27.92 1.79 -10.92
N ILE A 303 -27.87 0.49 -10.64
CA ILE A 303 -26.64 -0.21 -10.25
C ILE A 303 -26.54 -1.51 -11.04
N LYS A 304 -25.31 -1.88 -11.41
CA LYS A 304 -25.04 -3.11 -12.15
C LYS A 304 -23.78 -3.79 -11.63
N PHE A 305 -23.85 -5.09 -11.37
CA PHE A 305 -22.70 -5.93 -11.10
C PHE A 305 -22.33 -6.72 -12.34
N VAL A 306 -21.03 -6.81 -12.62
CA VAL A 306 -20.48 -7.56 -13.75
C VAL A 306 -19.28 -8.36 -13.29
N VAL A 307 -19.30 -9.66 -13.55
CA VAL A 307 -18.22 -10.59 -13.20
C VAL A 307 -17.82 -11.35 -14.44
N ASP A 308 -16.54 -11.31 -14.80
CA ASP A 308 -16.00 -12.15 -15.86
C ASP A 308 -15.87 -13.60 -15.37
N ILE A 309 -16.39 -14.54 -16.15
CA ILE A 309 -16.35 -15.99 -15.91
C ILE A 309 -15.42 -16.63 -16.96
N LEU A 310 -15.08 -17.90 -16.76
CA LEU A 310 -14.32 -18.70 -17.72
C LEU A 310 -15.00 -18.75 -19.11
N LEU A 311 -14.20 -18.98 -20.16
CA LEU A 311 -14.64 -19.15 -21.55
C LEU A 311 -15.30 -17.90 -22.18
N GLY A 312 -15.00 -16.71 -21.66
CA GLY A 312 -15.51 -15.45 -22.20
C GLY A 312 -16.97 -15.17 -21.84
N LEU A 313 -17.55 -15.97 -20.92
CA LEU A 313 -18.86 -15.70 -20.33
C LEU A 313 -18.75 -14.62 -19.27
N LYS A 314 -19.84 -13.88 -19.05
CA LYS A 314 -19.94 -12.89 -17.98
C LYS A 314 -21.23 -13.08 -17.22
N PHE A 315 -21.16 -13.01 -15.90
CA PHE A 315 -22.35 -12.78 -15.10
C PHE A 315 -22.62 -11.29 -15.04
N SER A 316 -23.89 -10.92 -15.17
CA SER A 316 -24.37 -9.55 -15.05
C SER A 316 -25.61 -9.55 -14.20
N MET A 317 -25.74 -8.57 -13.32
CA MET A 317 -26.96 -8.36 -12.55
C MET A 317 -27.23 -6.88 -12.45
N THR A 318 -28.41 -6.45 -12.88
CA THR A 318 -28.83 -5.05 -12.83
C THR A 318 -29.88 -4.88 -11.73
N GLY A 319 -29.93 -3.69 -11.17
CA GLY A 319 -30.86 -3.32 -10.13
C GLY A 319 -30.98 -1.81 -9.98
N ASN A 320 -31.68 -1.42 -8.92
CA ASN A 320 -31.86 -0.04 -8.50
C ASN A 320 -31.42 0.14 -7.05
N PHE A 321 -31.02 1.36 -6.69
CA PHE A 321 -30.70 1.75 -5.34
C PHE A 321 -31.44 3.03 -4.94
N VAL A 322 -31.81 3.12 -3.67
CA VAL A 322 -32.46 4.29 -3.08
C VAL A 322 -31.68 4.71 -1.83
N LYS A 323 -31.36 6.00 -1.72
CA LYS A 323 -30.71 6.55 -0.52
C LYS A 323 -31.73 6.61 0.61
N THR A 324 -31.50 5.86 1.68
CA THR A 324 -32.41 5.73 2.83
C THR A 324 -31.89 6.41 4.10
N GLY A 325 -30.61 6.79 4.12
CA GLY A 325 -30.01 7.58 5.19
C GLY A 325 -28.87 8.45 4.67
N THR A 326 -28.12 9.08 5.58
CA THR A 326 -26.96 9.93 5.21
C THR A 326 -25.92 9.15 4.39
N LYS A 327 -25.64 7.91 4.81
CA LYS A 327 -24.68 7.00 4.19
C LYS A 327 -25.29 5.67 3.73
N MET A 328 -26.59 5.49 3.91
CA MET A 328 -27.27 4.20 3.71
C MET A 328 -28.03 4.19 2.39
N TYR A 329 -27.90 3.08 1.67
CA TYR A 329 -28.57 2.83 0.40
C TYR A 329 -29.21 1.45 0.42
N ASP A 330 -30.51 1.38 0.15
CA ASP A 330 -31.17 0.11 -0.09
C ASP A 330 -31.02 -0.24 -1.57
N VAL A 331 -30.50 -1.44 -1.83
CA VAL A 331 -30.23 -1.95 -3.17
C VAL A 331 -31.14 -3.14 -3.45
N THR A 332 -31.84 -3.09 -4.58
CA THR A 332 -32.63 -4.21 -5.11
C THR A 332 -32.09 -4.60 -6.47
N MET A 333 -31.69 -5.85 -6.60
CA MET A 333 -31.11 -6.42 -7.81
C MET A 333 -32.02 -7.55 -8.30
N ASP A 334 -32.55 -7.45 -9.52
CA ASP A 334 -33.64 -8.31 -10.01
C ASP A 334 -33.48 -8.77 -11.48
N ASP A 335 -32.48 -8.24 -12.19
CA ASP A 335 -32.23 -8.54 -13.61
C ASP A 335 -30.87 -9.22 -13.77
N ALA A 336 -30.81 -10.51 -13.44
CA ALA A 336 -29.61 -11.33 -13.57
C ALA A 336 -29.54 -12.01 -14.95
N ALA A 337 -28.34 -12.12 -15.52
CA ALA A 337 -28.10 -12.79 -16.79
C ALA A 337 -26.66 -13.34 -16.91
N ILE A 338 -26.50 -14.42 -17.66
CA ILE A 338 -25.20 -14.90 -18.17
C ILE A 338 -25.06 -14.42 -19.62
N ILE A 339 -24.01 -13.66 -19.89
CA ILE A 339 -23.72 -13.05 -21.20
C ILE A 339 -22.59 -13.83 -21.87
N GLY A 340 -22.80 -14.25 -23.12
CA GLY A 340 -21.79 -14.91 -23.95
C GLY A 340 -21.87 -14.39 -25.38
N GLY A 341 -20.82 -13.71 -25.84
CA GLY A 341 -20.82 -13.06 -27.15
C GLY A 341 -21.96 -12.02 -27.26
N PRO A 342 -22.74 -11.99 -28.36
CA PRO A 342 -23.85 -11.06 -28.52
C PRO A 342 -25.15 -11.48 -27.80
N PHE A 343 -25.15 -12.63 -27.10
CA PHE A 343 -26.35 -13.20 -26.48
C PHE A 343 -26.28 -13.16 -24.95
N GLY A 344 -27.41 -12.94 -24.29
CA GLY A 344 -27.58 -13.00 -22.84
C GLY A 344 -28.71 -13.95 -22.45
N TYR A 345 -28.45 -14.87 -21.53
CA TYR A 345 -29.44 -15.78 -20.97
C TYR A 345 -29.92 -15.24 -19.60
N PRO A 346 -31.20 -14.85 -19.45
CA PRO A 346 -31.72 -14.33 -18.19
C PRO A 346 -31.77 -15.43 -17.13
N MET A 347 -31.55 -15.04 -15.88
CA MET A 347 -31.64 -15.91 -14.71
C MET A 347 -32.67 -15.34 -13.74
N GLN A 348 -33.56 -16.19 -13.23
CA GLN A 348 -34.50 -15.78 -12.21
C GLN A 348 -33.77 -15.71 -10.86
N MET A 349 -33.35 -14.51 -10.49
CA MET A 349 -32.66 -14.25 -9.24
C MET A 349 -32.99 -12.83 -8.78
N GLU A 350 -33.34 -12.70 -7.51
CA GLU A 350 -33.57 -11.42 -6.85
C GLU A 350 -32.71 -11.36 -5.59
N ASN A 351 -32.13 -10.20 -5.33
CA ASN A 351 -31.37 -9.94 -4.13
C ASN A 351 -31.65 -8.53 -3.60
N LYS A 352 -31.81 -8.41 -2.29
CA LYS A 352 -32.06 -7.15 -1.59
C LYS A 352 -31.10 -7.01 -0.43
N PHE A 353 -30.37 -5.90 -0.38
CA PHE A 353 -29.43 -5.63 0.70
C PHE A 353 -29.25 -4.14 0.90
N THR A 354 -28.80 -3.78 2.10
CA THR A 354 -28.42 -2.41 2.43
C THR A 354 -26.91 -2.24 2.28
N LEU A 355 -26.51 -1.10 1.72
CA LEU A 355 -25.14 -0.70 1.48
C LEU A 355 -24.88 0.59 2.27
N GLU A 356 -23.90 0.56 3.17
CA GLU A 356 -23.38 1.72 3.87
C GLU A 356 -22.13 2.23 3.16
N LEU A 357 -22.11 3.52 2.80
CA LEU A 357 -20.98 4.20 2.20
C LEU A 357 -20.07 4.78 3.29
N LEU A 358 -18.95 4.13 3.55
CA LEU A 358 -18.02 4.53 4.62
C LEU A 358 -17.07 5.64 4.15
N TYR A 359 -16.63 5.56 2.91
CA TYR A 359 -15.70 6.49 2.27
C TYR A 359 -15.89 6.47 0.76
N SER A 360 -15.81 7.63 0.11
CA SER A 360 -15.75 7.73 -1.35
C SER A 360 -15.00 8.99 -1.74
N ASP A 361 -14.04 8.84 -2.65
CA ASP A 361 -13.46 9.94 -3.42
C ASP A 361 -13.53 9.60 -4.92
N GLU A 362 -12.87 10.37 -5.77
CA GLU A 362 -12.88 10.15 -7.23
C GLU A 362 -12.24 8.82 -7.67
N LYS A 363 -11.50 8.12 -6.81
CA LYS A 363 -10.72 6.92 -7.17
C LYS A 363 -10.99 5.70 -6.31
N ILE A 364 -11.34 5.87 -5.06
CA ILE A 364 -11.48 4.81 -4.07
C ILE A 364 -12.85 4.93 -3.42
N ARG A 365 -13.56 3.82 -3.35
CA ARG A 365 -14.80 3.69 -2.59
C ARG A 365 -14.69 2.55 -1.59
N ILE A 366 -15.09 2.82 -0.36
CA ILE A 366 -15.23 1.84 0.70
C ILE A 366 -16.69 1.76 1.10
N THR A 367 -17.25 0.57 0.95
CA THR A 367 -18.62 0.28 1.36
C THR A 367 -18.65 -0.86 2.34
N ARG A 368 -19.66 -0.86 3.21
CA ARG A 368 -20.05 -1.99 4.04
C ARG A 368 -21.40 -2.49 3.53
N GLY A 369 -21.48 -3.76 3.19
CA GLY A 369 -22.72 -4.37 2.70
C GLY A 369 -23.27 -5.40 3.68
N TYR A 370 -24.02 -6.37 3.12
CA TYR A 370 -24.59 -7.48 3.85
C TYR A 370 -23.56 -8.20 4.76
N ASN A 371 -24.00 -8.64 5.94
CA ASN A 371 -23.18 -9.33 6.95
C ASN A 371 -21.92 -8.56 7.40
N GLU A 372 -21.96 -7.22 7.42
CA GLU A 372 -20.82 -6.37 7.83
C GLU A 372 -19.58 -6.53 6.93
N ILE A 373 -19.75 -7.08 5.71
CA ILE A 373 -18.64 -7.26 4.78
C ILE A 373 -18.19 -5.90 4.27
N LEU A 374 -16.90 -5.62 4.40
CA LEU A 374 -16.25 -4.44 3.86
C LEU A 374 -15.79 -4.71 2.43
N PHE A 375 -15.96 -3.72 1.56
CA PHE A 375 -15.51 -3.74 0.18
C PHE A 375 -14.63 -2.53 -0.10
N VAL A 376 -13.55 -2.76 -0.85
CA VAL A 376 -12.73 -1.70 -1.43
C VAL A 376 -12.87 -1.79 -2.94
N HIS A 377 -13.31 -0.68 -3.54
CA HIS A 377 -13.43 -0.51 -4.97
C HIS A 377 -12.50 0.60 -5.45
N THR A 378 -11.95 0.43 -6.65
CA THR A 378 -11.20 1.47 -7.36
C THR A 378 -11.90 1.84 -8.66
N ARG A 379 -11.97 3.13 -8.97
CA ARG A 379 -12.58 3.63 -10.19
C ARG A 379 -11.81 3.20 -11.44
N THR A 380 -12.51 2.83 -12.51
CA THR A 380 -11.92 2.35 -13.77
C THR A 380 -12.36 3.11 -15.02
N ASP A 381 -13.37 3.97 -14.95
CA ASP A 381 -13.75 4.82 -16.07
C ASP A 381 -12.76 5.97 -16.26
N ALA A 382 -12.19 6.09 -17.46
CA ALA A 382 -11.18 7.09 -17.81
C ALA A 382 -11.76 8.51 -18.04
N SER A 383 -13.02 8.76 -17.73
CA SER A 383 -13.81 9.86 -18.30
C SER A 383 -13.98 11.11 -17.44
N ARG A 384 -13.16 11.31 -16.40
CA ARG A 384 -13.11 12.61 -15.67
C ARG A 384 -11.73 13.26 -15.57
N MET A 385 -10.70 12.71 -16.22
CA MET A 385 -9.42 13.42 -16.38
C MET A 385 -9.48 14.32 -17.62
N ASN A 386 -10.25 15.41 -17.56
CA ASN A 386 -10.15 16.53 -18.48
C ASN A 386 -10.24 17.84 -17.70
#